data_AF-A0A7W1UQT4-F1
#
_entry.id   AF-A0A7W1UQT4-F1
#
_cell.length_a   1.000
_cell.length_b   1.000
_cell.length_c   1.000
_cell.angle_alpha   90.00
_cell.angle_beta   90.00
_cell.angle_gamma   90.00
#
_symmetry.space_group_name_H-M   'P 1'
#
loop_
_entity.id
_entity.type
_entity.pdbx_description
1 polymer ?
#
loop_
_entity_poly.entity_id
_entity_poly.type
_entity_poly.pdbx_seq_one_letter_code
_entity_poly.pdbx_strand_id
1 'polypeptide(L)'
;SSDQVLQGMDRMIALQEVTVVANKQDDFLSGRLGRNACGDYVCLYGILNCQNHHFGTIPVKGQRYQSSIYYACILEDQPNQTIFKVSGVYTAREFYHLKQEDLLEPQFLSTLLWRPGVITQENGETEISFITGDITGPFRMVVQGIGATDMIFGEANFMVK
;
A
#
# COMPACT_ATOMS: atom_id res chain seq x y z
N SER A 1 2.70 -1.80 -40.41
CA SER A 1 2.22 -2.13 -39.06
C SER A 1 2.23 -0.83 -38.31
N SER A 2 1.07 -0.19 -38.18
CA SER A 2 0.97 1.23 -37.83
C SER A 2 0.91 1.37 -36.31
N ASP A 3 1.87 2.12 -35.77
CA ASP A 3 1.86 2.60 -34.39
C ASP A 3 0.59 3.41 -34.14
N GLN A 4 -0.32 2.89 -33.33
CA GLN A 4 -1.41 3.69 -32.77
C GLN A 4 -0.88 4.42 -31.55
N VAL A 5 -0.35 5.63 -31.77
CA VAL A 5 -0.05 6.57 -30.70
C VAL A 5 -1.38 7.11 -30.18
N LEU A 6 -1.72 6.76 -28.94
CA LEU A 6 -2.89 7.29 -28.25
C LEU A 6 -2.67 8.79 -27.97
N GLN A 7 -3.45 9.65 -28.61
CA GLN A 7 -3.40 11.10 -28.42
C GLN A 7 -3.84 11.45 -26.98
N GLY A 8 -2.97 12.14 -26.22
CA GLY A 8 -3.27 12.61 -24.85
C GLY A 8 -2.31 12.13 -23.75
N MET A 9 -1.34 11.27 -24.06
CA MET A 9 -0.38 10.75 -23.07
C MET A 9 0.78 11.71 -22.73
N ASP A 10 0.84 12.91 -23.33
CA ASP A 10 1.95 13.87 -23.20
C ASP A 10 2.17 14.42 -21.76
N ARG A 11 1.31 14.06 -20.80
CA ARG A 11 1.44 14.43 -19.38
C ARG A 11 1.29 13.26 -18.41
N MET A 12 1.52 12.02 -18.84
CA MET A 12 1.57 10.91 -17.91
C MET A 12 2.93 10.90 -17.20
N ILE A 13 2.92 11.16 -15.89
CA ILE A 13 4.08 10.90 -15.02
C ILE A 13 4.38 9.41 -15.14
N ALA A 14 5.47 9.06 -15.83
CA ALA A 14 5.97 7.70 -15.86
C ALA A 14 6.15 7.25 -14.40
N LEU A 15 5.40 6.23 -13.99
CA LEU A 15 5.46 5.71 -12.63
C LEU A 15 6.91 5.38 -12.29
N GLN A 16 7.45 6.11 -11.32
CA GLN A 16 8.82 5.91 -10.86
C GLN A 16 8.81 4.70 -9.92
N GLU A 17 9.51 3.63 -10.31
CA GLU A 17 9.70 2.48 -9.43
C GLU A 17 10.49 2.92 -8.19
N VAL A 18 9.86 2.86 -7.02
CA VAL A 18 10.53 3.15 -5.74
C VAL A 18 11.05 1.84 -5.17
N THR A 19 12.29 1.53 -5.51
CA THR A 19 12.99 0.35 -4.97
C THR A 19 13.53 0.68 -3.58
N VAL A 20 12.84 0.22 -2.53
CA VAL A 20 13.35 0.35 -1.15
C VAL A 20 14.40 -0.73 -0.92
N VAL A 21 15.67 -0.38 -1.10
CA VAL A 21 16.79 -1.30 -0.83
C VAL A 21 17.18 -1.19 0.64
N ALA A 22 16.88 -2.24 1.41
CA ALA A 22 17.39 -2.36 2.78
C ALA A 22 18.90 -2.69 2.74
N ASN A 23 19.74 -1.75 3.14
CA ASN A 23 21.18 -1.95 3.19
C ASN A 23 21.58 -2.43 4.59
N LYS A 24 21.86 -3.73 4.72
CA LYS A 24 22.39 -4.34 5.94
C LYS A 24 23.91 -4.37 5.85
N GLN A 25 24.55 -3.30 6.31
CA GLN A 25 25.99 -3.31 6.59
C GLN A 25 26.18 -2.96 8.06
N ASP A 26 26.05 -3.98 8.91
CA ASP A 26 26.45 -3.93 10.31
C ASP A 26 27.70 -4.79 10.46
N ASP A 27 28.87 -4.21 10.22
CA ASP A 27 30.10 -4.73 10.83
C ASP A 27 31.21 -3.66 10.85
N PHE A 28 31.33 -2.92 11.96
CA PHE A 28 32.64 -2.62 12.58
C PHE A 28 32.48 -1.88 13.93
N LEU A 29 33.14 -2.43 14.96
CA LEU A 29 33.61 -1.78 16.20
C LEU A 29 32.65 -1.69 17.40
N SER A 30 32.88 -2.60 18.35
CA SER A 30 32.87 -2.37 19.81
C SER A 30 31.60 -1.77 20.41
N GLY A 31 30.59 -2.62 20.55
CA GLY A 31 29.25 -2.25 21.04
C GLY A 31 28.40 -1.91 19.83
N ARG A 32 27.41 -2.76 19.52
CA ARG A 32 26.54 -2.58 18.36
C ARG A 32 26.05 -1.12 18.33
N LEU A 33 26.56 -0.37 17.35
CA LEU A 33 26.15 1.00 17.11
C LEU A 33 24.69 0.97 16.64
N GLY A 34 23.91 1.93 17.09
CA GLY A 34 22.51 2.05 16.74
C GLY A 34 21.57 1.58 17.85
N ARG A 35 20.42 1.07 17.41
CA ARG A 35 19.25 0.77 18.24
C ARG A 35 19.04 -0.73 18.30
N ASN A 36 18.54 -1.22 19.43
CA ASN A 36 18.12 -2.62 19.55
C ASN A 36 16.80 -2.87 18.79
N ALA A 37 16.27 -4.10 18.84
CA ALA A 37 15.01 -4.44 18.18
C ALA A 37 13.80 -3.61 18.66
N CYS A 38 13.83 -3.10 19.89
CA CYS A 38 12.81 -2.23 20.47
C CYS A 38 12.97 -0.75 20.08
N GLY A 39 14.04 -0.40 19.35
CA GLY A 39 14.36 0.97 19.00
C GLY A 39 15.14 1.73 20.09
N ASP A 40 15.54 1.05 21.16
CA ASP A 40 16.26 1.68 22.29
C ASP A 40 17.74 1.88 21.98
N TYR A 41 18.28 3.00 22.44
CA TYR A 41 19.69 3.34 22.33
C TYR A 41 20.15 4.23 23.49
N VAL A 42 21.47 4.30 23.67
CA VAL A 42 22.12 5.14 24.66
C VAL A 42 22.99 6.16 23.93
N CYS A 43 22.72 7.45 24.15
CA CYS A 43 23.53 8.49 23.54
C CYS A 43 24.93 8.59 24.17
N LEU A 44 25.81 9.39 23.57
CA LEU A 44 27.18 9.63 24.05
C LEU A 44 27.26 10.13 25.51
N TYR A 45 26.20 10.76 26.02
CA TYR A 45 26.09 11.24 27.39
C TYR A 45 25.55 10.19 28.38
N GLY A 46 25.35 8.94 27.95
CA GLY A 46 24.84 7.88 28.83
C GLY A 46 23.36 8.04 29.18
N ILE A 47 22.58 8.70 28.32
CA ILE A 47 21.12 8.87 28.47
C ILE A 47 20.41 7.89 27.54
N LEU A 48 19.53 7.07 28.11
CA LEU A 48 18.67 6.15 27.39
C LEU A 48 17.60 6.92 26.61
N ASN A 49 17.42 6.63 25.31
CA ASN A 49 16.39 7.20 24.43
C ASN A 49 16.33 8.75 24.46
N CYS A 50 17.50 9.38 24.41
CA CYS A 50 17.64 10.83 24.47
C CYS A 50 16.97 11.55 23.28
N GLN A 51 16.00 12.43 23.54
CA GLN A 51 15.29 13.16 22.47
C GLN A 51 16.20 13.99 21.56
N ASN A 52 17.33 14.49 22.07
CA ASN A 52 18.21 15.41 21.34
C ASN A 52 19.27 14.71 20.47
N HIS A 53 19.60 13.45 20.76
CA HIS A 53 20.59 12.69 20.00
C HIS A 53 19.92 11.43 19.53
N HIS A 54 19.77 11.22 18.22
CA HIS A 54 19.09 10.02 17.68
C HIS A 54 20.03 8.84 17.40
N PHE A 55 21.30 8.99 17.74
CA PHE A 55 22.39 8.03 17.49
C PHE A 55 23.07 7.66 18.81
N GLY A 56 23.58 6.43 18.88
CA GLY A 56 24.13 5.90 20.12
C GLY A 56 24.54 4.44 20.01
N THR A 57 24.76 3.82 21.15
CA THR A 57 25.02 2.38 21.28
C THR A 57 23.81 1.65 21.85
N ILE A 58 23.73 0.35 21.60
CA ILE A 58 22.69 -0.50 22.20
C ILE A 58 22.84 -0.56 23.73
N PRO A 59 21.74 -0.38 24.50
CA PRO A 59 21.77 -0.50 25.96
C PRO A 59 22.02 -1.95 26.41
N VAL A 60 22.71 -2.10 27.54
CA VAL A 60 23.02 -3.41 28.14
C VAL A 60 22.04 -3.72 29.27
N LYS A 61 21.46 -4.93 29.23
CA LYS A 61 20.51 -5.43 30.25
C LYS A 61 21.11 -5.32 31.66
N GLY A 62 20.39 -4.67 32.57
CA GLY A 62 20.81 -4.44 33.96
C GLY A 62 21.76 -3.26 34.18
N GLN A 63 22.23 -2.60 33.12
CA GLN A 63 23.10 -1.42 33.25
C GLN A 63 22.27 -0.18 33.66
N ARG A 64 22.84 0.63 34.57
CA ARG A 64 22.26 1.92 34.98
C ARG A 64 22.76 3.04 34.06
N TYR A 65 21.83 3.71 33.42
CA TYR A 65 22.05 4.94 32.67
C TYR A 65 21.54 6.14 33.47
N GLN A 66 21.89 7.37 33.09
CA GLN A 66 21.55 8.58 33.86
C GLN A 66 20.05 8.70 34.13
N SER A 67 19.23 8.29 33.17
CA SER A 67 17.77 8.37 33.26
C SER A 67 17.14 7.19 34.02
N SER A 68 17.63 5.96 33.87
CA SER A 68 17.03 4.75 34.44
C SER A 68 17.94 3.52 34.29
N ILE A 69 17.63 2.45 35.01
CA ILE A 69 18.20 1.11 34.78
C ILE A 69 17.51 0.49 33.57
N TYR A 70 18.29 -0.04 32.63
CA TYR A 70 17.74 -0.72 31.47
C TYR A 70 17.38 -2.17 31.79
N TYR A 71 16.10 -2.52 31.72
CA TYR A 71 15.61 -3.83 32.16
C TYR A 71 15.67 -4.92 31.10
N ALA A 72 15.19 -4.68 29.87
CA ALA A 72 15.28 -5.58 28.71
C ALA A 72 14.56 -4.97 27.49
N CYS A 73 14.84 -5.52 26.30
CA CYS A 73 13.98 -5.40 25.12
C CYS A 73 13.14 -6.68 24.98
N ILE A 74 11.81 -6.54 25.01
CA ILE A 74 10.87 -7.67 24.93
C ILE A 74 11.03 -8.45 23.62
N LEU A 75 11.30 -7.74 22.51
CA LEU A 75 11.51 -8.35 21.19
C LEU A 75 12.79 -9.22 21.11
N GLU A 76 13.77 -8.99 21.99
CA GLU A 76 15.00 -9.79 22.06
C GLU A 76 14.94 -10.88 23.14
N ASP A 77 14.29 -10.59 24.27
CA ASP A 77 14.17 -11.53 25.41
C ASP A 77 13.15 -12.65 25.13
N GLN A 78 12.18 -12.40 24.23
CA GLN A 78 11.12 -13.34 23.87
C GLN A 78 10.94 -13.35 22.33
N PRO A 79 11.84 -13.99 21.55
CA PRO A 79 11.71 -14.04 20.09
C PRO A 79 10.42 -14.74 19.60
N ASN A 80 9.73 -15.45 20.51
CA ASN A 80 8.50 -16.20 20.25
C ASN A 80 7.25 -15.59 20.91
N GLN A 81 7.33 -14.39 21.49
CA GLN A 81 6.11 -13.71 21.95
C GLN A 81 5.40 -13.04 20.79
N THR A 82 4.16 -13.44 20.64
CA THR A 82 3.14 -13.11 19.66
C THR A 82 2.80 -11.61 19.60
N ILE A 83 3.78 -10.73 19.40
CA ILE A 83 3.51 -9.39 18.90
C ILE A 83 3.27 -9.61 17.41
N PHE A 84 2.01 -9.80 17.06
CA PHE A 84 1.60 -9.85 15.68
C PHE A 84 2.15 -8.60 14.98
N LYS A 85 3.08 -8.80 14.05
CA LYS A 85 3.32 -7.82 13.00
C LYS A 85 2.01 -7.78 12.21
N VAL A 86 1.08 -6.91 12.64
CA VAL A 86 -0.17 -6.72 11.94
C VAL A 86 0.23 -6.23 10.56
N SER A 87 0.15 -7.12 9.56
CA SER A 87 0.23 -6.72 8.16
C SER A 87 -0.76 -5.59 8.00
N GLY A 88 -0.31 -4.45 7.47
CA GLY A 88 -1.18 -3.27 7.33
C GLY A 88 -2.52 -3.71 6.78
N VAL A 89 -3.59 -3.42 7.52
CA VAL A 89 -4.94 -3.67 7.03
C VAL A 89 -5.10 -2.73 5.85
N TYR A 90 -4.99 -3.28 4.64
CA TYR A 90 -5.31 -2.52 3.43
C TYR A 90 -6.76 -2.07 3.60
N THR A 91 -6.95 -0.76 3.70
CA THR A 91 -8.27 -0.16 3.62
C THR A 91 -8.93 -0.63 2.33
N ALA A 92 -10.26 -0.79 2.35
CA ALA A 92 -11.00 -1.22 1.17
C ALA A 92 -10.52 -0.40 -0.04
N ARG A 93 -10.04 -1.09 -1.08
CA ARG A 93 -9.54 -0.46 -2.29
C ARG A 93 -10.61 0.49 -2.80
N GLU A 94 -10.29 1.78 -2.90
CA GLU A 94 -11.21 2.73 -3.52
C GLU A 94 -11.46 2.28 -4.97
N PHE A 95 -12.73 2.11 -5.29
CA PHE A 95 -13.17 1.54 -6.55
C PHE A 95 -13.18 2.62 -7.64
N TYR A 96 -12.61 2.31 -8.80
CA TYR A 96 -12.58 3.23 -9.93
C TYR A 96 -14.00 3.41 -10.48
N HIS A 97 -14.57 4.59 -10.24
CA HIS A 97 -15.74 5.09 -10.94
C HIS A 97 -15.66 6.61 -10.99
N LEU A 98 -15.94 7.20 -12.15
CA LEU A 98 -16.01 8.64 -12.28
C LEU A 98 -17.33 9.15 -11.69
N LYS A 99 -17.24 10.24 -10.92
CA LYS A 99 -18.39 11.01 -10.45
C LYS A 99 -18.57 12.25 -11.33
N GLN A 100 -19.75 12.84 -11.25
CA GLN A 100 -20.06 14.07 -11.98
C GLN A 100 -19.08 15.21 -11.62
N GLU A 101 -18.62 15.24 -10.36
CA GLU A 101 -17.65 16.22 -9.87
C GLU A 101 -16.27 16.09 -10.52
N ASP A 102 -15.89 14.88 -10.95
CA ASP A 102 -14.59 14.57 -11.54
C ASP A 102 -14.48 15.07 -12.99
N LEU A 103 -15.59 15.48 -13.61
CA LEU A 103 -15.68 15.97 -14.99
C LEU A 103 -15.10 17.39 -15.18
N LEU A 104 -14.68 18.04 -14.10
CA LEU A 104 -14.05 19.36 -14.16
C LEU A 104 -12.62 19.30 -14.72
N GLU A 105 -11.98 18.14 -14.67
CA GLU A 105 -10.63 17.90 -15.19
C GLU A 105 -10.62 16.71 -16.17
N PRO A 106 -9.71 16.69 -17.16
CA PRO A 106 -9.57 15.56 -18.07
C PRO A 106 -9.28 14.24 -17.34
N GLN A 107 -10.07 13.20 -17.62
CA GLN A 107 -10.02 11.89 -16.98
C GLN A 107 -9.48 10.82 -17.94
N PHE A 108 -8.18 10.53 -17.83
CA PHE A 108 -7.52 9.51 -18.64
C PHE A 108 -7.43 8.14 -17.95
N LEU A 109 -8.58 7.51 -17.72
CA LEU A 109 -8.68 6.21 -17.03
C LEU A 109 -8.84 5.05 -18.02
N SER A 110 -7.97 4.04 -17.89
CA SER A 110 -8.11 2.77 -18.64
C SER A 110 -9.19 1.84 -18.08
N THR A 111 -9.60 2.06 -16.83
CA THR A 111 -10.70 1.34 -16.17
C THR A 111 -11.80 2.32 -15.80
N LEU A 112 -12.94 2.24 -16.48
CA LEU A 112 -14.06 3.17 -16.31
C LEU A 112 -14.97 2.79 -15.14
N LEU A 113 -15.06 1.50 -14.84
CA LEU A 113 -15.88 0.97 -13.76
C LEU A 113 -15.26 -0.31 -13.19
N TRP A 114 -15.14 -0.36 -11.86
CA TRP A 114 -14.90 -1.59 -11.13
C TRP A 114 -15.85 -1.67 -9.93
N ARG A 115 -16.91 -2.49 -10.02
CA ARG A 115 -17.94 -2.58 -8.98
C ARG A 115 -18.18 -4.04 -8.57
N PRO A 116 -17.44 -4.57 -7.59
CA PRO A 116 -17.67 -5.92 -7.08
C PRO A 116 -18.87 -5.94 -6.13
N GLY A 117 -19.45 -7.13 -5.93
CA GLY A 117 -20.51 -7.32 -4.93
C GLY A 117 -21.87 -6.73 -5.30
N VAL A 118 -22.13 -6.52 -6.60
CA VAL A 118 -23.48 -6.14 -7.06
C VAL A 118 -24.41 -7.33 -6.86
N ILE A 119 -25.47 -7.13 -6.08
CA ILE A 119 -26.52 -8.12 -5.86
C ILE A 119 -27.62 -7.85 -6.88
N THR A 120 -28.03 -8.88 -7.63
CA THR A 120 -29.14 -8.81 -8.58
C THR A 120 -30.47 -8.73 -7.84
N GLN A 121 -31.48 -8.13 -8.48
CA GLN A 121 -32.84 -8.11 -7.93
C GLN A 121 -33.46 -9.51 -7.96
N GLU A 122 -34.67 -9.66 -7.38
CA GLU A 122 -35.36 -10.95 -7.22
C GLU A 122 -35.64 -11.65 -8.57
N ASN A 123 -35.72 -10.89 -9.67
CA ASN A 123 -35.86 -11.40 -11.03
C ASN A 123 -34.53 -11.75 -11.72
N GLY A 124 -33.39 -11.57 -11.05
CA GLY A 124 -32.05 -11.80 -11.61
C GLY A 124 -31.52 -10.65 -12.46
N GLU A 125 -32.24 -9.52 -12.55
CA GLU A 125 -31.81 -8.36 -13.33
C GLU A 125 -31.07 -7.33 -12.47
N THR A 126 -30.15 -6.61 -13.09
CA THR A 126 -29.46 -5.47 -12.47
C THR A 126 -29.07 -4.47 -13.55
N GLU A 127 -29.14 -3.18 -13.22
CA GLU A 127 -28.76 -2.09 -14.11
C GLU A 127 -27.49 -1.42 -13.56
N ILE A 128 -26.51 -1.21 -14.45
CA ILE A 128 -25.23 -0.61 -14.08
C ILE A 128 -24.99 0.59 -15.00
N SER A 129 -25.06 1.77 -14.40
CA SER A 129 -24.70 3.03 -15.06
C SER A 129 -23.37 3.54 -14.54
N PHE A 130 -22.56 4.08 -15.45
CA PHE A 130 -21.26 4.69 -15.18
C PHE A 130 -20.96 5.76 -16.22
N ILE A 131 -20.04 6.66 -15.89
CA ILE A 131 -19.58 7.72 -16.78
C ILE A 131 -18.27 7.28 -17.45
N THR A 132 -18.13 7.57 -18.74
CA THR A 132 -16.90 7.30 -19.49
C THR A 132 -15.87 8.42 -19.27
N GLY A 133 -14.57 8.10 -19.41
CA GLY A 133 -13.51 9.11 -19.39
C GLY A 133 -13.21 9.67 -20.78
N ASP A 134 -12.13 10.46 -20.89
CA ASP A 134 -11.71 11.14 -22.13
C ASP A 134 -10.88 10.25 -23.07
N ILE A 135 -10.53 9.03 -22.65
CA ILE A 135 -9.87 8.06 -23.54
C ILE A 135 -10.91 7.52 -24.52
N THR A 136 -10.71 7.84 -25.80
CA THR A 136 -11.51 7.27 -26.89
C THR A 136 -10.92 5.93 -27.34
N GLY A 137 -11.78 5.05 -27.83
CA GLY A 137 -11.37 3.74 -28.33
C GLY A 137 -12.24 2.57 -27.85
N PRO A 138 -11.82 1.34 -28.16
CA PRO A 138 -12.53 0.14 -27.75
C PRO A 138 -12.28 -0.16 -26.27
N PHE A 139 -13.36 -0.35 -25.52
CA PHE A 139 -13.33 -0.83 -24.14
C PHE A 139 -13.99 -2.19 -24.04
N ARG A 140 -13.47 -3.01 -23.14
CA ARG A 140 -14.01 -4.32 -22.80
C ARG A 140 -14.72 -4.26 -21.45
N MET A 141 -15.96 -4.72 -21.43
CA MET A 141 -16.74 -4.98 -20.23
C MET A 141 -16.70 -6.46 -19.91
N VAL A 142 -16.40 -6.79 -18.65
CA VAL A 142 -16.40 -8.16 -18.14
C VAL A 142 -17.29 -8.21 -16.90
N VAL A 143 -18.24 -9.13 -16.89
CA VAL A 143 -19.14 -9.40 -15.76
C VAL A 143 -18.84 -10.80 -15.25
N GLN A 144 -18.58 -10.91 -13.95
CA GLN A 144 -18.33 -12.17 -13.27
C GLN A 144 -19.18 -12.24 -12.02
N GLY A 145 -19.79 -13.39 -11.76
CA GLY A 145 -20.68 -13.58 -10.62
C GLY A 145 -20.84 -15.03 -10.22
N ILE A 146 -21.54 -15.22 -9.11
CA ILE A 146 -21.93 -16.53 -8.59
C ILE A 146 -23.44 -16.50 -8.42
N GLY A 147 -24.15 -17.36 -9.15
CA GLY A 147 -25.57 -17.61 -8.99
C GLY A 147 -25.84 -18.73 -7.97
N ALA A 148 -27.12 -19.04 -7.74
CA ALA A 148 -27.52 -20.04 -6.74
C ALA A 148 -26.94 -21.45 -7.02
N THR A 149 -26.70 -21.78 -8.29
CA THR A 149 -26.17 -23.08 -8.72
C THR A 149 -24.85 -22.99 -9.49
N ASP A 150 -24.58 -21.88 -10.19
CA ASP A 150 -23.51 -21.81 -11.18
C ASP A 150 -22.71 -20.50 -11.12
N MET A 151 -21.50 -20.51 -11.67
CA MET A 151 -20.75 -19.28 -11.94
C MET A 151 -21.26 -18.60 -13.21
N ILE A 152 -21.32 -17.27 -13.17
CA ILE A 152 -21.78 -16.43 -14.27
C ILE A 152 -20.57 -15.68 -14.83
N PHE A 153 -20.40 -15.73 -16.15
CA PHE A 153 -19.38 -14.98 -16.88
C PHE A 153 -20.00 -14.38 -18.14
N GLY A 154 -19.74 -13.10 -18.39
CA GLY A 154 -20.14 -12.41 -19.60
C GLY A 154 -19.09 -11.38 -20.02
N GLU A 155 -18.90 -11.22 -21.33
CA GLU A 155 -17.99 -10.23 -21.90
C GLU A 155 -18.69 -9.49 -23.04
N ALA A 156 -18.45 -8.18 -23.12
CA ALA A 156 -18.92 -7.35 -24.22
C ALA A 156 -17.88 -6.27 -24.53
N ASN A 157 -17.87 -5.78 -25.77
CA ASN A 157 -17.01 -4.66 -26.17
C ASN A 157 -17.88 -3.48 -26.60
N PHE A 158 -17.45 -2.27 -26.27
CA PHE A 158 -18.10 -1.03 -26.67
C PHE A 158 -17.05 0.01 -27.06
N MET A 159 -17.46 1.05 -27.78
CA MET A 159 -16.58 2.10 -28.26
C MET A 159 -16.92 3.41 -27.57
N VAL A 160 -15.94 4.01 -26.91
CA VAL A 160 -16.01 5.39 -26.41
C VAL A 160 -15.56 6.31 -27.52
N LYS A 161 -16.39 7.32 -27.82
CA LYS A 161 -16.20 8.27 -28.92
C LYS A 161 -15.89 9.65 -28.40
#